data_AF-X1RBT4-F1
#
_entry.id   AF-X1RBT4-F1
#
_cell.length_a   1.000
_cell.length_b   1.000
_cell.length_c   1.000
_cell.angle_alpha   90.00
_cell.angle_beta   90.00
_cell.angle_gamma   90.00
#
_symmetry.space_group_name_H-M   'P 1'
#
loop_
_entity.id
_entity.type
_entity.pdbx_description
1 polymer ?
#
loop_
_entity_poly.entity_id
_entity_poly.type
_entity_poly.pdbx_seq_one_letter_code
_entity_poly.pdbx_strand_id
1 'polypeptide(L)' 'MLADAWLKVVGAFTPDDMKLLKAQGCASGLFDFLEAFEELFLAWRRTEQSINKAVLTDVRDRLDELRAALREG' A
#
# COMPACT_ATOMS: atom_id res chain seq x y z
N MET A 1 -2.36 -4.50 -17.28
CA MET A 1 -3.74 -4.64 -16.74
C MET A 1 -3.89 -3.77 -15.50
N LEU A 2 -5.09 -3.59 -14.95
CA LEU A 2 -5.27 -2.79 -13.72
C LEU A 2 -4.47 -3.35 -12.54
N ALA A 3 -4.26 -4.67 -12.48
CA ALA A 3 -3.37 -5.35 -11.54
C ALA A 3 -1.93 -4.77 -11.50
N ASP A 4 -1.31 -4.56 -12.67
CA ASP A 4 0.04 -3.99 -12.74
C ASP A 4 0.07 -2.53 -12.25
N ALA A 5 -1.02 -1.80 -12.45
CA ALA A 5 -1.13 -0.43 -11.95
C ALA A 5 -1.15 -0.41 -10.42
N TRP A 6 -1.87 -1.33 -9.78
CA TRP A 6 -1.86 -1.49 -8.33
C TRP A 6 -0.47 -1.77 -7.77
N LEU A 7 0.27 -2.70 -8.38
CA LEU A 7 1.66 -3.00 -7.99
C LEU A 7 2.59 -1.79 -8.15
N LYS A 8 2.42 -1.01 -9.23
CA LYS A 8 3.20 0.21 -9.45
C LYS A 8 2.90 1.28 -8.41
N VAL A 9 1.63 1.48 -8.05
CA VAL A 9 1.25 2.50 -7.07
C VAL A 9 1.72 2.12 -5.68
N VAL A 10 1.47 0.88 -5.22
CA VAL A 10 1.95 0.44 -3.91
C VAL A 10 3.48 0.36 -3.86
N GLY A 11 4.12 0.08 -4.99
CA GLY A 11 5.57 0.07 -5.12
C GLY A 11 6.22 1.45 -5.30
N ALA A 12 5.45 2.52 -5.44
CA ALA A 12 5.97 3.88 -5.57
C ALA A 12 6.56 4.42 -4.26
N PHE A 13 6.10 3.87 -3.12
CA PHE A 13 6.67 4.15 -1.82
C PHE A 13 7.59 3.01 -1.39
N THR A 14 8.73 3.38 -0.81
CA THR A 14 9.61 2.47 -0.09
C THR A 14 9.47 2.68 1.42
N PRO A 15 9.85 1.69 2.25
CA PRO A 15 9.93 1.86 3.70
C PRO A 15 10.72 3.10 4.15
N ASP A 16 11.79 3.45 3.43
CA ASP A 16 12.61 4.61 3.76
C ASP A 16 11.89 5.93 3.45
N ASP A 17 11.12 5.99 2.36
CA ASP A 17 10.25 7.15 2.08
C ASP A 17 9.23 7.35 3.21
N MET A 18 8.65 6.26 3.73
CA MET A 18 7.69 6.33 4.84
C MET A 18 8.34 6.89 6.11
N LYS A 19 9.57 6.46 6.44
CA LYS A 19 10.33 6.97 7.60
C LYS A 19 10.67 8.45 7.44
N LEU A 20 11.09 8.85 6.24
CA LEU A 20 11.40 10.26 5.95
C LEU A 20 10.15 11.15 6.08
N LEU A 21 9.03 10.75 5.49
CA LEU A 21 7.79 11.50 5.57
C LEU A 21 7.23 11.52 7.01
N LYS A 22 7.38 10.42 7.77
CA LYS A 22 7.08 10.41 9.20
C LYS A 22 7.90 11.43 9.98
N ALA A 23 9.21 11.51 9.72
CA ALA A 23 10.10 12.49 10.37
C ALA A 23 9.70 13.95 10.06
N GLN A 24 8.97 14.19 8.96
CA GLN A 24 8.37 15.50 8.63
C GLN A 24 7.01 15.74 9.30
N GLY A 25 6.54 14.84 10.17
CA GLY A 25 5.26 14.98 10.87
C GLY A 25 4.04 14.47 10.10
N CYS A 26 4.24 13.76 8.97
CA CYS A 26 3.13 13.29 8.13
C CYS A 26 2.54 11.94 8.58
N ALA A 27 2.94 11.40 9.74
CA ALA A 27 2.65 10.01 10.13
C ALA A 27 1.16 9.65 10.10
N SER A 28 0.29 10.48 10.66
CA SER A 28 -1.16 10.22 10.69
C SER A 28 -1.75 10.19 9.27
N GLY A 29 -1.44 11.19 8.45
CA GLY A 29 -1.91 11.25 7.07
C GLY A 29 -1.41 10.10 6.20
N LEU A 30 -0.22 9.56 6.50
CA LEU A 30 0.28 8.37 5.82
C LEU A 30 -0.47 7.10 6.21
N PHE A 31 -0.84 6.94 7.50
CA PHE A 31 -1.70 5.83 7.91
C PHE A 31 -3.08 5.90 7.25
N ASP A 32 -3.71 7.09 7.27
CA ASP A 32 -5.01 7.30 6.63
C ASP A 32 -4.95 7.02 5.12
N PHE A 33 -3.88 7.44 4.45
CA PHE A 33 -3.67 7.14 3.03
C PHE A 33 -3.53 5.65 2.75
N LEU A 34 -2.72 4.92 3.53
CA LEU A 34 -2.53 3.48 3.35
C LEU A 34 -3.79 2.67 3.64
N GLU A 35 -4.63 3.13 4.58
CA GLU A 35 -5.94 2.55 4.85
C GLU A 35 -6.89 2.76 3.66
N ALA A 36 -7.07 4.01 3.21
CA ALA A 36 -7.92 4.33 2.07
C ALA A 36 -7.48 3.60 0.79
N PHE A 37 -6.17 3.45 0.57
CA PHE A 37 -5.63 2.70 -0.55
C PHE A 37 -5.98 1.21 -0.48
N GLU A 38 -5.85 0.58 0.70
CA GLU A 38 -6.26 -0.82 0.89
C GLU A 38 -7.76 -1.01 0.65
N GLU A 39 -8.60 -0.11 1.17
CA GLU A 39 -10.05 -0.17 0.94
C GLU A 39 -10.40 -0.09 -0.54
N LEU A 40 -9.75 0.82 -1.30
CA LEU A 40 -9.96 0.96 -2.74
C LEU A 40 -9.49 -0.30 -3.49
N PHE A 41 -8.34 -0.88 -3.11
CA PHE A 41 -7.85 -2.12 -3.68
C PHE A 41 -8.82 -3.29 -3.44
N LEU A 42 -9.35 -3.41 -2.23
CA LEU A 42 -10.36 -4.42 -1.88
C LEU A 42 -11.69 -4.21 -2.63
N ALA A 43 -12.09 -2.96 -2.85
CA ALA A 43 -13.25 -2.62 -3.68
C ALA A 43 -13.03 -3.05 -5.13
N TRP A 44 -11.88 -2.73 -5.72
CA TRP A 44 -11.54 -3.18 -7.06
C TRP A 44 -11.48 -4.72 -7.17
N ARG A 45 -10.86 -5.41 -6.21
CA ARG A 45 -10.81 -6.89 -6.19
C ARG A 45 -12.20 -7.52 -6.29
N ARG A 46 -13.22 -6.94 -5.63
CA ARG A 46 -14.60 -7.45 -5.71
C ARG A 46 -15.18 -7.40 -7.13
N THR A 47 -14.68 -6.51 -7.97
CA THR A 47 -15.08 -6.39 -9.39
C THR A 47 -14.28 -7.29 -10.32
N GLU A 48 -13.15 -7.84 -9.88
CA GLU A 48 -12.22 -8.61 -10.73
C GLU A 48 -11.98 -10.02 -10.17
N GLN A 49 -12.84 -10.97 -10.58
CA GLN A 49 -12.81 -12.35 -10.07
C GLN A 49 -11.62 -13.18 -10.59
N SER A 50 -10.97 -12.71 -11.67
CA SER A 50 -9.92 -13.44 -12.39
C SER A 50 -8.50 -13.11 -11.91
N ILE A 51 -8.35 -12.22 -10.93
CA ILE A 51 -7.04 -11.74 -10.51
C ILE A 51 -6.17 -12.85 -9.91
N ASN A 52 -4.88 -12.85 -10.29
CA ASN A 52 -3.89 -13.74 -9.70
C ASN A 52 -3.72 -13.46 -8.20
N LYS A 53 -3.80 -14.52 -7.38
CA LYS A 53 -3.57 -14.46 -5.93
C LYS A 53 -2.20 -13.88 -5.57
N ALA A 54 -1.17 -14.08 -6.40
CA ALA A 54 0.16 -13.51 -6.17
C ALA A 54 0.12 -11.98 -6.13
N VAL A 55 -0.64 -11.33 -7.04
CA VAL A 55 -0.79 -9.87 -7.02
C VAL A 55 -1.47 -9.39 -5.74
N LEU A 56 -2.47 -10.15 -5.26
CA LEU A 56 -3.15 -9.83 -3.99
C LEU A 56 -2.19 -9.91 -2.80
N THR A 57 -1.38 -10.95 -2.75
CA THR A 57 -0.35 -11.12 -1.72
C THR A 57 0.68 -10.00 -1.80
N ASP A 58 1.24 -9.75 -2.98
CA ASP A 58 2.28 -8.74 -3.18
C ASP A 58 1.82 -7.33 -2.77
N VAL A 59 0.59 -6.94 -3.13
CA VAL A 59 0.05 -5.64 -2.70
C VAL A 59 -0.12 -5.58 -1.18
N ARG A 60 -0.60 -6.64 -0.55
CA ARG A 60 -0.82 -6.66 0.90
C ARG A 60 0.48 -6.66 1.69
N ASP A 61 1.43 -7.50 1.30
CA ASP A 61 2.74 -7.59 1.94
C ASP A 61 3.46 -6.24 1.87
N ARG A 62 3.36 -5.55 0.73
CA ARG A 62 3.95 -4.21 0.57
C ARG A 62 3.27 -3.16 1.43
N LEU A 63 1.94 -3.18 1.56
CA LEU A 63 1.24 -2.29 2.48
C LEU A 63 1.65 -2.53 3.93
N ASP A 64 1.83 -3.79 4.32
CA ASP A 64 2.26 -4.15 5.66
C ASP A 64 3.71 -3.71 5.94
N GLU A 65 4.62 -3.83 4.95
CA GLU A 65 5.98 -3.28 5.03
C GLU A 65 5.97 -1.75 5.22
N LEU A 66 5.16 -1.02 4.46
CA LEU A 66 5.05 0.44 4.58
C LEU A 66 4.48 0.86 5.95
N ARG A 67 3.49 0.12 6.47
CA ARG A 67 2.95 0.33 7.82
C ARG A 67 3.96 0.03 8.91
N ALA A 68 4.74 -1.04 8.76
CA ALA A 68 5.80 -1.39 9.69
C ALA A 68 6.85 -0.27 9.75
N ALA A 69 7.26 0.25 8.60
CA ALA A 69 8.19 1.37 8.53
C ALA A 69 7.69 2.64 9.25
N LEU A 70 6.38 2.93 9.16
CA LEU A 70 5.76 4.01 9.93
C LEU A 70 5.72 3.75 11.44
N ARG A 71 5.74 2.50 11.89
CA ARG A 71 5.77 2.14 13.32
C ARG A 71 7.18 2.17 13.89
N GLU A 72 8.18 1.78 13.10
CA GLU A 72 9.57 1.59 13.52
C GLU A 72 10.44 2.86 13.52
N GLY A 73 9.93 4.00 13.05
CA GLY A 73 10.64 5.29 13.01
C GLY A 73 10.52 6.15 14.26
#